data_AF-A0A9Y2P0C9-F1
#
_entry.id   AF-A0A9Y2P0C9-F1
#
_cell.length_a   1.000
_cell.length_b   1.000
_cell.length_c   1.000
_cell.angle_alpha   90.00
_cell.angle_beta   90.00
_cell.angle_gamma   90.00
#
_symmetry.space_group_name_H-M   'P 1'
#
loop_
_entity.id
_entity.type
_entity.pdbx_description
1 polymer ?
#
loop_
_entity_poly.entity_id
_entity_poly.type
_entity_poly.pdbx_seq_one_letter_code
_entity_poly.pdbx_strand_id
1 'polypeptide(L)'
;MFQTLANRFADTPSALPLGERRDVVACAVIETGGYYPFQVPYRAALEIQLYGTAAIGWTEDEAIQNWIETAQRTPAGIHTTEPPMVPEPATYS
;
A
#
# COMPACT_ATOMS: atom_id res chain seq x y z
N MET A 1 17.06 7.28 -4.41
CA MET A 1 15.95 6.64 -3.67
C MET A 1 14.71 7.48 -3.93
N PHE A 2 13.73 6.97 -4.69
CA PHE A 2 12.49 7.71 -4.94
C PHE A 2 11.57 7.54 -3.73
N GLN A 3 11.24 8.64 -3.06
CA GLN A 3 10.33 8.66 -1.92
C GLN A 3 8.89 8.69 -2.46
N THR A 4 8.09 7.67 -2.15
CA THR A 4 6.66 7.64 -2.53
C THR A 4 5.85 8.54 -1.59
N LEU A 5 4.65 8.94 -2.01
CA LEU A 5 3.71 9.67 -1.14
C LEU A 5 3.38 8.87 0.13
N ALA A 6 3.20 7.54 -0.02
CA ALA A 6 3.02 6.64 1.11
C ALA A 6 4.21 6.69 2.07
N ASN A 7 5.44 6.65 1.57
CA ASN A 7 6.65 6.70 2.38
C ASN A 7 6.75 7.99 3.21
N ARG A 8 6.51 9.15 2.56
CA ARG A 8 6.51 10.45 3.26
C ARG A 8 5.38 10.57 4.28
N PHE A 9 4.20 10.05 3.95
CA PHE A 9 3.07 10.10 4.87
C PHE A 9 3.29 9.20 6.08
N ALA A 10 3.92 8.03 5.90
CA ALA A 10 4.12 7.04 6.96
C ALA A 10 4.94 7.54 8.16
N ASP A 11 5.80 8.55 7.97
CA ASP A 11 6.52 9.20 9.06
C ASP A 11 5.56 9.81 10.10
N THR A 12 4.47 10.45 9.64
CA THR A 12 3.49 11.12 10.52
C THR A 12 2.80 10.15 11.49
N PRO A 13 2.05 9.12 11.06
CA PRO A 13 1.41 8.20 12.00
C PRO A 13 2.44 7.34 12.76
N SER A 14 3.66 7.12 12.25
CA SER A 14 4.66 6.36 13.00
C SER A 14 5.09 7.04 14.31
N ALA A 15 5.07 8.37 14.34
CA ALA A 15 5.45 9.18 15.51
C ALA A 15 4.32 9.38 16.52
N LEU A 16 3.08 9.01 16.18
CA LEU A 16 1.89 9.28 16.98
C LEU A 16 1.51 8.10 17.89
N PRO A 17 0.81 8.35 19.02
CA PRO A 17 0.16 7.30 19.80
C PRO A 17 -1.02 6.69 19.03
N LEU A 18 -1.36 5.44 19.36
CA LEU A 18 -2.30 4.59 18.61
C LEU A 18 -3.61 5.28 18.21
N GLY A 19 -4.25 6.00 19.13
CA GLY A 19 -5.53 6.68 18.87
C GLY A 19 -5.41 7.82 17.85
N GLU A 20 -4.31 8.56 17.86
CA GLU A 20 -4.04 9.65 16.92
C GLU A 20 -3.64 9.12 15.53
N ARG A 21 -3.03 7.93 15.47
CA ARG A 21 -2.75 7.28 14.18
C ARG A 21 -4.02 7.03 13.39
N ARG A 22 -5.07 6.53 14.06
CA ARG A 22 -6.35 6.23 13.42
C ARG A 22 -6.97 7.48 12.82
N ASP A 23 -7.01 8.56 13.59
CA ASP A 23 -7.59 9.83 13.16
C ASP A 23 -6.86 10.40 11.93
N VAL A 24 -5.52 10.39 11.95
CA VAL A 24 -4.71 10.90 10.83
C VAL A 24 -4.86 10.04 9.58
N VAL A 25 -4.89 8.71 9.70
CA VAL A 25 -5.07 7.82 8.54
C VAL A 25 -6.50 7.93 7.99
N ALA A 26 -7.52 8.03 8.85
CA ALA A 26 -8.90 8.24 8.44
C ALA A 26 -9.07 9.57 7.68
N CYS A 27 -8.52 10.66 8.21
CA CYS A 27 -8.53 11.96 7.54
C CYS A 27 -7.86 11.89 6.16
N ALA A 28 -6.67 11.29 6.07
CA ALA A 28 -5.96 11.17 4.81
C ALA A 28 -6.74 10.33 3.78
N VAL A 29 -7.42 9.26 4.21
CA VAL A 29 -8.28 8.48 3.32
C VAL A 29 -9.44 9.33 2.79
N ILE A 30 -10.13 10.08 3.65
CA ILE A 30 -11.23 10.96 3.25
C ILE A 30 -10.76 12.00 2.24
N GLU A 31 -9.60 12.61 2.47
CA GLU A 31 -9.06 13.68 1.63
C GLU A 31 -8.56 13.20 0.26
N THR A 32 -8.07 11.97 0.19
CA THR A 32 -7.37 11.45 -1.00
C THR A 32 -8.16 10.39 -1.77
N GLY A 33 -9.31 9.97 -1.25
CA GLY A 33 -10.14 8.92 -1.84
C GLY A 33 -9.58 7.50 -1.64
N GLY A 34 -8.88 7.26 -0.53
CA GLY A 34 -8.42 5.92 -0.15
C GLY A 34 -9.53 5.02 0.39
N TYR A 35 -9.14 3.87 0.95
CA TYR A 35 -10.02 2.97 1.69
C TYR A 35 -9.53 2.81 3.13
N TYR A 36 -10.42 3.07 4.10
CA TYR A 36 -10.18 3.00 5.54
C TYR A 36 -11.07 1.92 6.14
N PRO A 37 -10.55 1.12 7.10
CA PRO A 37 -10.66 -0.32 7.10
C PRO A 37 -12.07 -0.81 6.83
N PHE A 38 -12.25 -1.40 5.66
CA PHE A 38 -13.46 -2.14 5.33
C PHE A 38 -13.19 -3.64 5.48
N GLN A 39 -14.22 -4.38 5.87
CA GLN A 39 -14.12 -5.84 5.97
C GLN A 39 -13.96 -6.42 4.58
N VAL A 40 -12.93 -7.23 4.38
CA VAL A 40 -12.74 -7.91 3.09
C VAL A 40 -13.81 -9.00 2.98
N PRO A 41 -14.64 -9.03 1.92
CA PRO A 41 -15.62 -10.09 1.76
C PRO A 41 -14.92 -11.46 1.85
N TYR A 42 -15.51 -12.39 2.59
CA TYR A 42 -14.99 -13.75 2.83
C TYR A 42 -13.75 -13.86 3.75
N ARG A 43 -13.25 -12.76 4.35
CA ARG A 43 -12.20 -12.79 5.38
C ARG A 43 -12.58 -11.94 6.59
N ALA A 44 -12.21 -12.39 7.79
CA ALA A 44 -12.37 -11.61 9.02
C ALA A 44 -11.29 -10.52 9.19
N ALA A 45 -10.59 -10.15 8.11
CA ALA A 45 -9.52 -9.18 8.12
C ALA A 45 -10.01 -7.81 7.62
N LEU A 46 -9.28 -6.77 7.95
CA LEU A 46 -9.51 -5.38 7.57
C LEU A 46 -8.42 -4.94 6.61
N GLU A 47 -8.78 -4.21 5.56
CA GLU A 47 -7.83 -3.69 4.57
C GLU A 47 -7.82 -2.16 4.56
N ILE A 48 -6.62 -1.57 4.55
CA ILE A 48 -6.38 -0.14 4.34
C ILE A 48 -5.67 0.05 3.01
N GLN A 49 -6.19 0.95 2.17
CA GLN A 49 -5.56 1.35 0.92
C GLN A 49 -5.39 2.87 0.89
N LEU A 50 -4.15 3.34 0.83
CA LEU A 50 -3.84 4.76 0.87
C LEU A 50 -2.54 5.03 0.09
N TYR A 51 -2.49 6.11 -0.69
CA TYR A 51 -1.34 6.52 -1.51
C TYR A 51 -0.73 5.39 -2.37
N GLY A 52 -1.59 4.51 -2.94
CA GLY A 52 -1.15 3.39 -3.77
C GLY A 52 -0.50 2.23 -2.99
N THR A 53 -0.60 2.24 -1.65
CA THR A 53 -0.13 1.16 -0.78
C THR A 53 -1.34 0.51 -0.10
N ALA A 54 -1.37 -0.81 -0.06
CA ALA A 54 -2.41 -1.59 0.60
C ALA A 54 -1.80 -2.49 1.69
N ALA A 55 -2.51 -2.63 2.81
CA ALA A 55 -2.15 -3.56 3.87
C ALA A 55 -3.38 -4.11 4.59
N ILE A 56 -3.21 -5.29 5.19
CA ILE A 56 -4.28 -6.05 5.84
C ILE A 56 -3.89 -6.29 7.30
N GLY A 57 -4.86 -6.23 8.21
CA GLY A 57 -4.71 -6.65 9.61
C GLY A 57 -5.98 -7.27 10.16
N TRP A 58 -5.90 -8.02 11.25
CA TRP A 58 -7.09 -8.60 11.92
C TRP A 58 -7.80 -7.58 12.80
N THR A 59 -7.09 -6.52 13.19
CA THR A 59 -7.63 -5.35 13.88
C THR A 59 -7.28 -4.09 13.09
N GLU A 60 -7.99 -3.00 13.36
CA GLU A 60 -7.71 -1.69 12.75
C GLU A 60 -6.27 -1.24 13.04
N ASP A 61 -5.82 -1.42 14.27
CA ASP A 61 -4.45 -1.05 14.69
C ASP A 61 -3.39 -1.85 13.94
N GLU A 62 -3.62 -3.15 13.79
CA GLU A 62 -2.72 -4.03 13.05
C GLU A 62 -2.71 -3.66 11.56
N ALA A 63 -3.86 -3.33 10.98
CA ALA A 63 -3.95 -2.91 9.58
C ALA A 63 -3.17 -1.61 9.34
N ILE A 64 -3.28 -0.64 10.26
CA ILE A 64 -2.54 0.64 10.21
C ILE A 64 -1.04 0.39 10.36
N GLN A 65 -0.64 -0.42 11.34
CA GLN A 65 0.77 -0.74 11.58
C GLN A 65 1.38 -1.44 10.35
N ASN A 66 0.67 -2.43 9.79
CA ASN A 66 1.10 -3.13 8.58
C ASN A 66 1.16 -2.18 7.36
N TRP A 67 0.26 -1.20 7.28
CA TRP A 67 0.30 -0.18 6.23
C TRP A 67 1.54 0.71 6.37
N ILE A 68 1.86 1.19 7.58
CA ILE A 68 3.06 2.00 7.86
C ILE A 68 4.32 1.24 7.46
N GLU A 69 4.44 -0.02 7.87
CA GLU A 69 5.59 -0.85 7.52
C GLU A 69 5.70 -1.09 6.02
N THR A 70 4.58 -1.31 5.33
CA THR A 70 4.55 -1.51 3.88
C THR A 70 4.91 -0.23 3.14
N ALA A 71 4.43 0.93 3.60
CA ALA A 71 4.75 2.24 3.04
C ALA A 71 6.22 2.65 3.25
N GLN A 72 6.82 2.20 4.34
CA GLN A 72 8.24 2.40 4.65
C GLN A 72 9.16 1.43 3.89
N ARG A 73 8.68 0.23 3.58
CA ARG A 73 9.41 -0.69 2.69
C ARG A 73 9.52 -0.05 1.31
N THR A 74 10.76 0.11 0.85
CA THR A 74 11.02 0.42 -0.56
C THR A 74 10.39 -0.71 -1.37
N PRO A 75 9.58 -0.45 -2.42
CA PRO A 75 9.07 -1.52 -3.26
C PRO A 75 10.28 -2.32 -3.75
N ALA A 76 10.38 -3.58 -3.31
CA ALA A 76 11.21 -4.56 -3.99
C ALA A 76 10.75 -4.48 -5.44
N GLY A 77 11.69 -4.09 -6.32
CA GLY A 77 11.40 -3.39 -7.57
C GLY A 77 10.15 -3.89 -8.26
N ILE A 78 9.42 -2.94 -8.86
CA ILE A 78 8.51 -3.28 -9.95
C ILE A 78 9.32 -4.23 -10.84
N HIS A 79 8.97 -5.52 -10.84
CA HIS A 79 9.33 -6.37 -11.95
C HIS A 79 8.61 -5.70 -13.10
N THR A 80 9.34 -4.83 -13.82
CA THR A 80 9.07 -4.63 -15.22
C THR A 80 9.08 -6.05 -15.76
N THR A 81 7.89 -6.64 -15.91
CA THR A 81 7.67 -7.70 -16.87
C THR A 81 8.14 -7.09 -18.17
N GLU A 82 9.40 -7.37 -18.50
CA GLU A 82 9.93 -7.23 -19.83
C GLU A 82 8.85 -7.84 -20.75
N PRO A 83 8.31 -7.09 -21.72
CA PRO A 83 7.32 -7.67 -22.63
C PRO A 83 7.95 -8.92 -23.24
N PRO A 84 7.21 -10.04 -23.39
CA PRO A 84 7.79 -11.26 -23.93
C PRO A 84 8.43 -10.92 -25.28
N MET A 85 9.74 -11.16 -25.37
CA MET A 85 10.49 -11.07 -26.61
C MET A 85 9.84 -12.03 -27.60
N VAL A 86 9.03 -11.50 -28.52
CA VAL A 86 8.45 -12.28 -29.61
C VAL A 86 9.62 -12.67 -30.51
N PRO A 87 9.94 -13.96 -30.70
CA PRO A 87 10.93 -14.33 -31.69
C PRO A 87 10.41 -13.94 -33.07
N GLU A 88 11.21 -13.15 -33.80
CA GLU A 88 10.93 -12.79 -35.19
C GLU A 88 10.66 -14.06 -36.02
N PRO A 89 9.65 -14.06 -36.91
CA PRO A 89 9.35 -15.21 -37.73
C PRO A 89 10.55 -15.49 -38.65
N ALA A 90 11.12 -16.70 -38.53
CA ALA A 90 12.16 -17.18 -39.42
C ALA A 90 11.69 -17.08 -40.87
N THR A 91 12.33 -16.20 -41.63
CA THR A 91 12.18 -16.16 -43.08
C THR A 91 12.82 -17.43 -43.63
N TYR A 92 12.00 -18.45 -43.94
CA TYR A 92 12.43 -19.57 -44.74
C TYR A 92 12.69 -19.06 -46.17
N SER A 93 13.95 -19.04 -46.59
CA SER A 93 14.36 -18.92 -48.00
C SER A 93 14.40 -20.27 -48.67
#